data_AF-A0A538CEW0-F1
#
_entry.id   AF-A0A538CEW0-F1
#
_cell.length_a   1.000
_cell.length_b   1.000
_cell.length_c   1.000
_cell.angle_alpha   90.00
_cell.angle_beta   90.00
_cell.angle_gamma   90.00
#
_symmetry.space_group_name_H-M   'P 1'
#
loop_
_entity.id
_entity.type
_entity.pdbx_description
1 polymer ?
#
loop_
_entity_poly.entity_id
_entity_poly.type
_entity_poly.pdbx_seq_one_letter_code
_entity_poly.pdbx_strand_id
1 'polypeptide(L)'
;MGVVVEGLAARGFASHGEAWGTALSLRLGLGEAVADEVREPPILLLDDPFSGLDPVRRRRLADALGGRGQVLIAVPEEGHVPSGSTVWCAEEDGIVPR
;
A
#
# COMPACT_ATOMS: atom_id res chain seq x y z
N MET A 1 1.56 24.87 -2.22
CA MET A 1 1.85 23.73 -3.13
C MET A 1 0.92 22.59 -2.74
N GLY A 2 0.14 22.07 -3.68
CA GLY A 2 -0.88 21.04 -3.42
C GLY A 2 -0.72 19.88 -4.40
N VAL A 3 -1.32 18.73 -4.06
CA VAL A 3 -1.31 17.54 -4.93
C VAL A 3 -2.41 17.68 -5.96
N VAL A 4 -2.10 17.35 -7.22
CA VAL A 4 -2.99 17.54 -8.37
C VAL A 4 -3.26 16.18 -9.02
N VAL A 5 -4.52 15.92 -9.36
CA VAL A 5 -4.98 14.73 -10.09
C VAL A 5 -5.78 15.22 -11.29
N GLU A 6 -5.43 14.78 -12.49
CA GLU A 6 -6.08 15.20 -13.75
C GLU A 6 -6.21 16.74 -13.88
N GLY A 7 -5.19 17.48 -13.45
CA GLY A 7 -5.16 18.95 -13.52
C GLY A 7 -5.96 19.69 -12.45
N LEU A 8 -6.66 18.97 -11.56
CA LEU A 8 -7.44 19.55 -10.46
C LEU A 8 -6.77 19.29 -9.10
N ALA A 9 -6.98 20.21 -8.15
CA ALA A 9 -6.49 20.02 -6.79
C ALA A 9 -7.14 18.78 -6.16
N ALA A 10 -6.34 17.79 -5.75
CA ALA A 10 -6.85 16.55 -5.16
C ALA A 10 -7.74 16.85 -3.93
N ARG A 11 -7.33 17.84 -3.13
CA ARG A 11 -8.16 18.37 -2.04
C ARG A 11 -9.42 19.04 -2.62
N GLY A 12 -10.57 18.44 -2.38
CA GLY A 12 -11.88 18.99 -2.72
C GLY A 12 -12.43 18.57 -4.09
N PHE A 13 -11.60 18.08 -5.01
CA PHE A 13 -12.04 17.63 -6.34
C PHE A 13 -11.78 16.15 -6.64
N ALA A 14 -10.85 15.48 -5.95
CA ALA A 14 -10.65 14.05 -6.14
C ALA A 14 -11.83 13.25 -5.56
N SER A 15 -12.28 12.24 -6.31
CA SER A 15 -13.16 11.20 -5.79
C SER A 15 -12.51 10.45 -4.62
N HIS A 16 -13.29 9.69 -3.87
CA HIS A 16 -12.77 8.90 -2.74
C HIS A 16 -11.62 7.98 -3.18
N GLY A 17 -11.77 7.27 -4.30
CA GLY A 17 -10.73 6.38 -4.82
C GLY A 17 -9.48 7.11 -5.30
N GLU A 18 -9.64 8.28 -5.92
CA GLU A 18 -8.51 9.12 -6.36
C GLU A 18 -7.75 9.71 -5.17
N ALA A 19 -8.47 10.19 -4.14
CA ALA A 19 -7.86 10.72 -2.93
C ALA A 19 -7.06 9.63 -2.20
N TRP A 20 -7.66 8.44 -2.05
CA TRP A 20 -7.01 7.29 -1.45
C TRP A 20 -5.78 6.86 -2.26
N GLY A 21 -5.92 6.71 -3.59
CA GLY A 21 -4.83 6.28 -4.47
C GLY A 21 -3.68 7.29 -4.52
N THR A 22 -4.01 8.58 -4.44
CA THR A 22 -3.03 9.67 -4.32
C THR A 22 -2.28 9.59 -3.01
N ALA A 23 -2.97 9.39 -1.88
CA ALA A 23 -2.33 9.26 -0.57
C ALA A 23 -1.40 8.04 -0.52
N LEU A 24 -1.83 6.90 -1.07
CA LEU A 24 -1.00 5.71 -1.18
C LEU A 24 0.24 5.99 -2.05
N SER A 25 0.07 6.61 -3.22
CA SER A 25 1.19 6.94 -4.12
C SER A 25 2.25 7.81 -3.43
N LEU A 26 1.81 8.81 -2.63
CA LEU A 26 2.71 9.64 -1.84
C LEU A 26 3.46 8.84 -0.75
N ARG A 27 2.79 7.88 -0.10
CA ARG A 27 3.43 6.99 0.88
C ARG A 27 4.47 6.08 0.25
N LEU A 28 4.18 5.52 -0.92
CA LEU A 28 5.13 4.69 -1.67
C LEU A 28 6.33 5.52 -2.14
N GLY A 29 6.09 6.71 -2.70
CA GLY A 29 7.15 7.63 -3.11
C GLY A 29 8.00 8.15 -1.95
N LEU A 30 7.41 8.34 -0.77
CA LEU A 30 8.18 8.65 0.45
C LEU A 30 9.10 7.49 0.83
N GLY A 31 8.63 6.24 0.73
CA GLY A 31 9.45 5.06 0.97
C GLY A 31 10.65 4.98 0.03
N GLU A 32 10.45 5.30 -1.26
CA GLU A 32 11.54 5.40 -2.25
C GLU A 32 12.53 6.51 -1.88
N ALA A 33 12.04 7.71 -1.57
CA ALA A 33 12.91 8.84 -1.20
C ALA A 33 13.73 8.55 0.07
N VAL A 34 13.14 7.89 1.07
CA VAL A 34 13.87 7.45 2.27
C VAL A 34 14.94 6.42 1.90
N ALA A 35 14.60 5.45 1.04
CA ALA A 35 15.56 4.45 0.59
C ALA A 35 16.76 5.07 -0.14
N ASP A 36 16.52 6.08 -0.96
CA ASP A 36 17.59 6.80 -1.67
C ASP A 36 18.50 7.57 -0.71
N GLU A 37 17.92 8.26 0.29
CA GLU A 37 18.66 9.06 1.28
C GLU A 37 19.53 8.19 2.19
N VAL A 38 18.99 7.08 2.71
CA VAL A 38 19.69 6.22 3.68
C VAL A 38 20.42 5.04 3.01
N ARG A 39 20.24 4.86 1.70
CA ARG A 39 20.77 3.76 0.87
C ARG A 39 20.37 2.36 1.31
N GLU A 40 19.20 2.24 1.94
CA GLU A 40 18.61 0.98 2.37
C GLU A 40 17.07 1.08 2.29
N PRO A 41 16.36 0.07 1.74
CA PRO A 41 14.91 0.11 1.69
C PRO A 41 14.29 0.05 3.09
N PRO A 42 13.38 0.97 3.45
CA PRO A 42 12.70 0.91 4.74
C PRO A 42 11.72 -0.26 4.80
N ILE A 43 11.40 -0.71 6.02
CA ILE A 43 10.26 -1.59 6.24
C ILE A 43 8.98 -0.77 6.00
N LEU A 44 8.15 -1.22 5.05
CA LEU A 44 6.89 -0.56 4.75
C LEU A 44 5.75 -1.25 5.50
N LEU A 45 4.98 -0.48 6.27
CA LEU A 45 3.81 -0.95 6.99
C LEU A 45 2.55 -0.39 6.33
N LEU A 46 1.65 -1.26 5.90
CA LEU A 46 0.41 -0.88 5.21
C LEU A 46 -0.80 -1.55 5.88
N ASP A 47 -1.76 -0.74 6.29
CA ASP A 47 -3.02 -1.19 6.87
C ASP A 47 -4.14 -1.10 5.82
N ASP A 48 -4.70 -2.27 5.47
CA ASP A 48 -5.69 -2.47 4.40
C ASP A 48 -5.41 -1.65 3.12
N PRO A 49 -4.23 -1.82 2.48
CA PRO A 49 -3.88 -1.04 1.31
C PRO A 49 -4.66 -1.49 0.06
N PHE A 50 -5.60 -2.43 0.13
CA PHE A 50 -6.39 -2.86 -1.01
C PHE A 50 -7.85 -2.40 -0.94
N SER A 51 -8.21 -1.71 0.15
CA SER A 51 -9.51 -1.10 0.36
C SER A 51 -9.87 -0.16 -0.78
N GLY A 52 -11.08 -0.30 -1.34
CA GLY A 52 -11.58 0.59 -2.40
C GLY A 52 -10.91 0.41 -3.77
N LEU A 53 -10.03 -0.58 -3.95
CA LEU A 53 -9.44 -0.90 -5.24
C LEU A 53 -10.21 -2.01 -5.96
N ASP A 54 -10.42 -1.84 -7.26
CA ASP A 54 -10.86 -2.92 -8.14
C ASP A 54 -9.76 -3.98 -8.32
N PRO A 55 -10.09 -5.20 -8.78
CA PRO A 55 -9.13 -6.31 -8.88
C PRO A 55 -7.87 -5.98 -9.72
N VAL A 56 -8.00 -5.16 -10.76
CA VAL A 56 -6.86 -4.80 -11.62
C VAL A 56 -5.90 -3.90 -10.86
N ARG A 57 -6.43 -2.89 -10.14
CA ARG A 57 -5.61 -2.00 -9.31
C ARG A 57 -4.97 -2.72 -8.13
N ARG A 58 -5.67 -3.67 -7.49
CA ARG A 58 -5.09 -4.51 -6.43
C ARG A 58 -3.89 -5.31 -6.92
N ARG A 59 -4.02 -5.96 -8.08
CA ARG A 59 -2.91 -6.69 -8.72
C ARG A 59 -1.72 -5.77 -8.96
N ARG A 60 -1.94 -4.61 -9.58
CA ARG A 60 -0.86 -3.64 -9.85
C ARG A 60 -0.17 -3.16 -8.58
N LEU A 61 -0.93 -2.93 -7.51
CA LEU A 61 -0.35 -2.56 -6.23
C LEU A 61 0.47 -3.71 -5.64
N ALA A 62 -0.06 -4.94 -5.61
CA ALA A 62 0.67 -6.11 -5.13
C ALA A 62 1.99 -6.31 -5.90
N ASP A 63 1.96 -6.19 -7.24
CA ASP A 63 3.15 -6.29 -8.09
C ASP A 63 4.14 -5.16 -7.78
N ALA A 64 3.66 -3.94 -7.56
CA ALA A 64 4.50 -2.80 -7.23
C ALA A 64 5.13 -2.91 -5.84
N LEU A 65 4.46 -3.56 -4.87
CA LEU A 65 5.02 -3.81 -3.54
C LEU A 65 6.11 -4.90 -3.57
N GLY A 66 6.00 -5.84 -4.53
CA GLY A 66 7.02 -6.84 -4.78
C GLY A 66 8.37 -6.21 -5.17
N GLY A 67 9.43 -6.60 -4.47
CA GLY A 67 10.80 -6.18 -4.80
C GLY A 67 11.27 -4.88 -4.16
N ARG A 68 10.44 -4.21 -3.35
CA ARG A 68 10.81 -2.96 -2.64
C ARG A 68 11.60 -3.16 -1.35
N GLY A 69 11.77 -4.40 -0.90
CA GLY A 69 12.28 -4.73 0.44
C GLY A 69 11.22 -5.44 1.27
N GLN A 70 11.27 -5.29 2.59
CA GLN A 70 10.30 -5.91 3.49
C GLN A 70 9.03 -5.05 3.57
N VAL A 71 7.88 -5.66 3.30
CA VAL A 71 6.57 -5.04 3.40
C VAL A 71 5.70 -5.88 4.33
N LEU A 72 5.10 -5.23 5.34
CA LEU A 72 4.08 -5.84 6.19
C LEU A 72 2.73 -5.24 5.82
N ILE A 73 1.78 -6.11 5.48
CA ILE A 73 0.44 -5.73 5.05
C ILE A 73 -0.56 -6.37 6.00
N ALA A 74 -1.44 -5.56 6.59
CA ALA A 74 -2.63 -6.06 7.27
C ALA A 74 -3.80 -6.05 6.28
N VAL A 75 -4.48 -7.19 6.12
CA VAL A 75 -5.67 -7.32 5.26
C VAL A 75 -6.75 -8.11 5.99
N PRO A 76 -8.03 -7.74 5.82
CA PRO A 76 -9.14 -8.46 6.45
C PRO A 76 -9.54 -9.73 5.68
N GLU A 77 -9.18 -9.83 4.40
CA GLU A 77 -9.63 -10.89 3.49
C GLU A 77 -8.46 -11.67 2.91
N GLU A 78 -8.58 -12.99 2.91
CA GLU A 78 -7.62 -13.92 2.29
C GLU A 78 -7.34 -13.57 0.81
N GLY A 79 -8.38 -13.17 0.08
CA GLY A 79 -8.25 -12.83 -1.34
C GLY A 79 -7.39 -11.59 -1.62
N HIS A 80 -7.01 -10.83 -0.59
CA HIS A 80 -6.13 -9.65 -0.73
C HIS A 80 -4.67 -9.97 -0.42
N VAL A 81 -4.37 -11.19 0.06
CA VAL A 81 -3.00 -11.61 0.34
C VAL A 81 -2.22 -11.74 -0.98
N PRO A 82 -1.12 -10.98 -1.18
CA PRO A 82 -0.29 -11.13 -2.37
C PRO A 82 0.33 -12.53 -2.47
N SER A 83 0.39 -13.08 -3.67
CA SER A 83 0.97 -14.40 -3.91
C SER A 83 2.45 -14.45 -3.52
N GLY A 84 2.87 -15.52 -2.83
CA GLY A 84 4.25 -15.69 -2.36
C GLY A 84 4.59 -14.99 -1.04
N SER A 85 3.61 -14.36 -0.38
CA SER A 85 3.79 -13.77 0.96
C SER A 85 3.93 -14.87 2.02
N THR A 86 4.74 -14.61 3.04
CA THR A 86 4.60 -15.30 4.33
C THR A 86 3.37 -14.72 5.04
N VAL A 87 2.49 -15.60 5.52
CA VAL A 87 1.18 -15.19 6.06
C VAL A 87 1.13 -15.51 7.55
N TRP A 88 0.62 -14.55 8.31
CA TRP A 88 0.25 -14.74 9.69
C TRP A 88 -1.22 -14.36 9.86
N CYS A 89 -1.94 -15.16 10.64
CA CYS A 89 -3.33 -14.88 11.00
C CYS A 89 -3.35 -14.16 12.35
N ALA A 90 -4.10 -13.05 12.43
CA ALA A 90 -4.41 -12.41 13.70
C ALA A 90 -5.67 -13.06 14.28
N GLU A 91 -5.52 -13.69 15.43
CA GLU A 91 -6.57 -14.34 16.21
C GLU A 91 -6.73 -13.62 17.56
N GLU A 92 -7.77 -13.97 18.33
CA GLU A 92 -8.06 -13.34 19.62
C GLU A 92 -6.89 -13.45 20.61
N ASP A 93 -6.18 -14.59 20.58
CA ASP A 93 -5.06 -14.90 21.47
C ASP A 93 -3.67 -14.51 20.90
N GLY A 94 -3.61 -13.87 19.73
CA GLY A 94 -2.35 -13.38 19.16
C GLY A 94 -2.18 -13.57 17.65
N ILE A 95 -0.94 -13.50 17.18
CA ILE A 95 -0.59 -13.63 15.76
C ILE A 95 0.08 -14.98 15.55
N VAL A 96 -0.54 -15.85 14.75
CA VAL A 96 -0.05 -17.21 14.47
C VAL A 96 0.47 -17.32 13.03
N PRO A 97 1.61 -18.01 12.80
CA PRO A 97 2.05 -18.29 11.45
C PRO A 97 1.10 -19.27 10.78
N ARG A 98 0.90 -19.12 9.47
CA ARG A 98 0.12 -20.04 8.65
C ARG A 98 1.01 -20.87 7.72
#